data_AF-A0A6A4ZLG5-F1
#
_entry.id   AF-A0A6A4ZLG5-F1
#
_cell.length_a   1.000
_cell.length_b   1.000
_cell.length_c   1.000
_cell.angle_alpha   90.00
_cell.angle_beta   90.00
_cell.angle_gamma   90.00
#
_symmetry.space_group_name_H-M   'P 1'
#
loop_
_entity.id
_entity.type
_entity.pdbx_description
1 polymer ?
#
loop_
_entity_poly.entity_id
_entity_poly.type
_entity_poly.pdbx_seq_one_letter_code
_entity_poly.pdbx_strand_id
1 'polypeptide(L)'
;MSTPSKRRNFSEEDDIMLLRQVSLEMPFQARRGLVMERWNSVAASLRTAEDFSRSDIDAKRSCNRFMLLLDAHRKSDKQSERASGIDEDVTEKSMLLDDLLAAYDDAKNADLRRTEESRLAAEHIDAMGSLVREEALHSLGKRKRDKEDDDGTSGGGRP
;
A
#
# COMPACT_ATOMS: atom_id res chain seq x y z
N MET A 1 -7.01 -2.08 47.19
CA MET A 1 -5.92 -1.76 46.25
C MET A 1 -6.09 -2.67 45.04
N SER A 2 -6.48 -2.12 43.88
CA SER A 2 -6.64 -2.93 42.67
C SER A 2 -5.25 -3.18 42.09
N THR A 3 -4.84 -4.44 41.98
CA THR A 3 -3.57 -4.80 41.36
C THR A 3 -3.59 -4.39 39.88
N PRO A 4 -2.45 -3.95 39.30
CA PRO A 4 -2.40 -3.63 37.88
C PRO A 4 -2.64 -4.92 37.11
N SER A 5 -3.73 -4.95 36.33
CA SER A 5 -4.06 -6.07 35.46
C SER A 5 -2.85 -6.34 34.56
N LYS A 6 -2.20 -7.52 34.73
CA LYS A 6 -1.16 -8.00 33.82
C LYS A 6 -1.72 -7.83 32.41
N ARG A 7 -0.96 -7.19 31.51
CA ARG A 7 -1.29 -7.10 30.09
C ARG A 7 -1.63 -8.53 29.62
N ARG A 8 -2.92 -8.81 29.43
CA ARG A 8 -3.37 -10.12 28.97
C ARG A 8 -2.98 -10.23 27.51
N ASN A 9 -2.22 -11.25 27.15
CA ASN A 9 -1.93 -11.55 25.75
C ASN A 9 -3.25 -11.85 25.02
N PHE A 10 -3.27 -11.69 23.70
CA PHE A 10 -4.41 -12.15 22.88
C PHE A 10 -4.56 -13.65 23.06
N SER A 11 -5.77 -14.07 23.39
CA SER A 11 -6.17 -15.48 23.35
C SER A 11 -6.44 -15.91 21.91
N GLU A 12 -6.65 -17.22 21.71
CA GLU A 12 -7.04 -17.74 20.41
C GLU A 12 -8.43 -17.25 19.99
N GLU A 13 -9.38 -17.19 20.93
CA GLU A 13 -10.73 -16.63 20.68
C GLU A 13 -10.64 -15.15 20.29
N ASP A 14 -9.81 -14.35 20.98
CA ASP A 14 -9.60 -12.94 20.59
C ASP A 14 -9.03 -12.83 19.16
N ASP A 15 -8.15 -13.76 18.76
CA ASP A 15 -7.62 -13.79 17.39
C ASP A 15 -8.71 -14.12 16.38
N ILE A 16 -9.56 -15.11 16.65
CA ILE A 16 -10.67 -15.50 15.76
C ILE A 16 -11.66 -14.33 15.62
N MET A 17 -12.04 -13.69 16.73
CA MET A 17 -12.90 -12.50 16.70
C MET A 17 -12.28 -11.36 15.89
N LEU A 18 -10.99 -11.09 16.08
CA LEU A 18 -10.26 -10.09 15.28
C LEU A 18 -10.28 -10.46 13.80
N LEU A 19 -9.98 -11.70 13.44
CA LEU A 19 -9.93 -12.16 12.05
C LEU A 19 -11.30 -12.10 11.39
N ARG A 20 -12.38 -12.51 12.07
CA ARG A 20 -13.76 -12.35 11.60
C ARG A 20 -14.11 -10.89 11.33
N GLN A 21 -13.73 -9.98 12.25
CA GLN A 21 -14.01 -8.56 12.05
C GLN A 21 -13.22 -7.97 10.88
N VAL A 22 -11.96 -8.40 10.72
CA VAL A 22 -11.11 -7.99 9.60
C VAL A 22 -11.63 -8.52 8.27
N SER A 23 -12.14 -9.76 8.21
CA SER A 23 -12.73 -10.30 6.98
C SER A 23 -14.03 -9.59 6.58
N LEU A 24 -14.79 -9.11 7.58
CA LEU A 24 -15.99 -8.30 7.32
C LEU A 24 -15.66 -6.89 6.81
N GLU A 25 -14.66 -6.22 7.41
CA GLU A 25 -14.39 -4.81 7.13
C GLU A 25 -13.29 -4.56 6.08
N MET A 26 -12.46 -5.56 5.80
CA MET A 26 -11.32 -5.50 4.87
C MET A 26 -10.50 -4.21 4.98
N PRO A 27 -9.99 -3.85 6.18
CA PRO A 27 -9.42 -2.52 6.45
C PRO A 27 -8.21 -2.17 5.58
N PHE A 28 -7.46 -3.17 5.12
CA PHE A 28 -6.29 -2.99 4.24
C PHE A 28 -6.66 -2.71 2.77
N GLN A 29 -7.91 -2.93 2.36
CA GLN A 29 -8.41 -2.55 1.02
C GLN A 29 -8.95 -1.11 0.97
N ALA A 30 -8.92 -0.40 2.10
CA ALA A 30 -9.35 0.99 2.14
C ALA A 30 -8.49 1.88 1.24
N ARG A 31 -9.07 2.98 0.74
CA ARG A 31 -8.31 3.99 -0.01
C ARG A 31 -7.12 4.49 0.82
N ARG A 32 -6.03 4.82 0.13
CA ARG A 32 -4.84 5.42 0.74
C ARG A 32 -5.23 6.61 1.62
N GLY A 33 -4.75 6.62 2.86
CA GLY A 33 -5.10 7.62 3.87
C GLY A 33 -6.28 7.24 4.78
N LEU A 34 -7.12 6.28 4.41
CA LEU A 34 -8.29 5.82 5.19
C LEU A 34 -8.10 4.46 5.86
N VAL A 35 -6.99 3.77 5.60
CA VAL A 35 -6.69 2.43 6.15
C VAL A 35 -6.75 2.42 7.68
N MET A 36 -6.13 3.41 8.33
CA MET A 36 -6.14 3.47 9.80
C MET A 36 -7.51 3.84 10.39
N GLU A 37 -8.34 4.55 9.63
CA GLU A 37 -9.73 4.81 10.02
C GLU A 37 -10.54 3.52 10.00
N ARG A 38 -10.37 2.67 8.96
CA ARG A 38 -11.01 1.35 8.93
C ARG A 38 -10.51 0.43 10.04
N TRP A 39 -9.21 0.46 10.35
CA TRP A 39 -8.71 -0.26 11.53
C TRP A 39 -9.30 0.27 12.84
N ASN A 40 -9.63 1.56 12.92
CA ASN A 40 -10.32 2.12 14.08
C ASN A 40 -11.78 1.63 14.19
N SER A 41 -12.47 1.47 13.06
CA SER A 41 -13.79 0.83 13.00
C SER A 41 -13.74 -0.62 13.48
N VAL A 42 -12.79 -1.41 12.99
CA VAL A 42 -12.55 -2.79 13.48
C VAL A 42 -12.35 -2.80 15.00
N ALA A 43 -11.49 -1.93 15.52
CA ALA A 43 -11.25 -1.84 16.96
C ALA A 43 -12.50 -1.40 17.74
N ALA A 44 -13.33 -0.51 17.17
CA ALA A 44 -14.59 -0.09 17.79
C ALA A 44 -15.59 -1.24 17.87
N SER A 45 -15.77 -1.99 16.78
CA SER A 45 -16.63 -3.18 16.73
C SER A 45 -16.19 -4.21 17.77
N LEU A 46 -14.89 -4.50 17.87
CA LEU A 46 -14.36 -5.45 18.86
C LEU A 46 -14.56 -4.99 20.31
N ARG A 47 -14.45 -3.69 20.61
CA ARG A 47 -14.73 -3.18 21.97
C ARG A 47 -16.20 -3.33 22.38
N THR A 48 -17.12 -3.44 21.42
CA THR A 48 -18.55 -3.64 21.70
C THR A 48 -18.95 -5.11 21.82
N ALA A 49 -18.06 -6.04 21.46
CA ALA A 49 -18.32 -7.47 21.59
C ALA A 49 -18.11 -7.94 23.03
N GLU A 50 -19.12 -8.59 23.62
CA GLU A 50 -19.11 -9.01 25.03
C GLU A 50 -17.99 -10.02 25.35
N ASP A 51 -17.69 -10.92 24.41
CA ASP A 51 -16.71 -11.99 24.58
C ASP A 51 -15.26 -11.55 24.28
N PHE A 52 -15.08 -10.32 23.77
CA PHE A 52 -13.75 -9.83 23.43
C PHE A 52 -13.01 -9.33 24.67
N SER A 53 -11.89 -9.97 25.00
CA SER A 53 -11.25 -9.77 26.29
C SER A 53 -10.43 -8.47 26.40
N ARG A 54 -10.21 -7.77 25.28
CA ARG A 54 -9.28 -6.63 25.15
C ARG A 54 -10.01 -5.30 24.95
N SER A 55 -10.54 -4.74 26.03
CA SER A 55 -11.20 -3.43 26.02
C SER A 55 -10.29 -2.26 25.58
N ASP A 56 -8.96 -2.43 25.69
CA ASP A 56 -7.94 -1.44 25.32
C ASP A 56 -7.42 -1.57 23.88
N ILE A 57 -8.14 -2.32 23.03
CA ILE A 57 -7.78 -2.45 21.63
C ILE A 57 -7.99 -1.12 20.88
N ASP A 58 -7.03 -0.78 20.03
CA ASP A 58 -7.05 0.39 19.16
C ASP A 58 -6.65 -0.02 17.73
N ALA A 59 -6.82 0.90 16.78
CA ALA A 59 -6.52 0.65 15.37
C ALA A 59 -5.12 0.09 15.14
N LYS A 60 -4.11 0.62 15.86
CA LYS A 60 -2.71 0.21 15.71
C LYS A 60 -2.48 -1.19 16.27
N ARG A 61 -3.10 -1.52 17.40
CA ARG A 61 -3.02 -2.85 18.04
C ARG A 61 -3.72 -3.90 17.20
N SER A 62 -4.90 -3.60 16.65
CA SER A 62 -5.61 -4.50 15.72
C SER A 62 -4.74 -4.80 14.49
N CYS A 63 -4.23 -3.75 13.85
CA CYS A 63 -3.36 -3.88 12.67
C CYS A 63 -2.09 -4.69 12.99
N ASN A 64 -1.38 -4.35 14.06
CA ASN A 64 -0.17 -5.08 14.45
C ASN A 64 -0.44 -6.55 14.78
N ARG A 65 -1.55 -6.84 15.48
CA ARG A 65 -1.90 -8.23 15.82
C ARG A 65 -2.24 -9.03 14.57
N PHE A 66 -3.02 -8.45 13.67
CA PHE A 66 -3.34 -9.07 12.37
C PHE A 66 -2.09 -9.39 11.56
N MET A 67 -1.16 -8.44 11.43
CA MET A 67 0.09 -8.66 10.71
C MET A 67 0.95 -9.78 11.32
N LEU A 68 1.01 -9.86 12.65
CA LEU A 68 1.70 -10.95 13.35
C LEU A 68 1.06 -12.31 13.07
N LEU A 69 -0.27 -12.38 12.96
CA LEU A 69 -0.98 -13.62 12.65
C LEU A 69 -0.72 -14.06 11.21
N LEU A 70 -0.79 -13.15 10.22
CA LEU A 70 -0.45 -13.48 8.83
C LEU A 70 1.00 -13.97 8.68
N ASP A 71 1.95 -13.31 9.35
CA ASP A 71 3.36 -13.70 9.28
C ASP A 71 3.64 -15.05 9.97
N ALA A 72 2.90 -15.38 11.02
CA ALA A 72 2.96 -16.68 11.67
C ALA A 72 2.38 -17.77 10.75
N HIS A 73 1.21 -17.52 10.15
CA HIS A 73 0.52 -18.44 9.24
C HIS A 73 1.40 -18.81 8.05
N ARG A 74 1.93 -17.81 7.33
CA ARG A 74 2.89 -18.01 6.23
C ARG A 74 4.09 -18.88 6.59
N LYS A 75 4.56 -18.82 7.84
CA LYS A 75 5.70 -19.62 8.31
C LYS A 75 5.26 -21.03 8.63
N SER A 76 4.05 -21.23 9.13
CA SER A 76 3.46 -22.56 9.35
C SER A 76 3.32 -23.29 8.02
N ASP A 77 2.63 -22.68 7.04
CA ASP A 77 2.40 -23.30 5.73
C ASP A 77 3.71 -23.74 5.06
N LYS A 78 4.73 -22.87 5.07
CA LYS A 78 6.06 -23.18 4.53
C LYS A 78 6.78 -24.31 5.27
N GLN A 79 6.53 -24.47 6.57
CA GLN A 79 7.10 -25.57 7.35
C GLN A 79 6.34 -26.87 7.05
N SER A 80 5.02 -26.82 6.94
CA SER A 80 4.16 -27.97 6.68
C SER A 80 4.33 -28.49 5.25
N GLU A 81 4.48 -27.61 4.26
CA GLU A 81 4.88 -27.95 2.88
C GLU A 81 6.24 -28.69 2.84
N ARG A 82 7.20 -28.25 3.66
CA ARG A 82 8.53 -28.89 3.75
C ARG A 82 8.49 -30.22 4.51
N ALA A 83 7.53 -30.40 5.41
CA ALA A 83 7.41 -31.58 6.25
C ALA A 83 6.72 -32.78 5.57
N SER A 84 6.22 -32.64 4.35
CA SER A 84 5.59 -33.71 3.55
C SER A 84 4.57 -34.55 4.35
N GLY A 85 3.36 -34.01 4.54
CA GLY A 85 2.18 -34.82 4.85
C GLY A 85 1.72 -34.85 6.30
N ILE A 86 1.93 -33.78 7.06
CA ILE A 86 1.17 -33.58 8.30
C ILE A 86 -0.19 -32.99 7.89
N ASP A 87 -1.24 -33.79 8.07
CA ASP A 87 -2.64 -33.34 7.97
C ASP A 87 -2.87 -32.42 9.19
N GLU A 88 -2.81 -31.11 8.97
CA GLU A 88 -3.19 -30.14 10.00
C GLU A 88 -4.71 -30.03 10.03
N ASP A 89 -5.29 -30.11 11.24
CA ASP A 89 -6.71 -29.88 11.43
C ASP A 89 -7.07 -28.47 10.91
N VAL A 90 -7.96 -28.43 9.91
CA VAL A 90 -8.50 -27.18 9.38
C VAL A 90 -9.38 -26.55 10.46
N THR A 91 -8.86 -25.50 11.07
CA THR A 91 -9.58 -24.70 12.06
C THR A 91 -10.22 -23.50 11.38
N GLU A 92 -11.24 -22.90 12.01
CA GLU A 92 -11.78 -21.64 11.53
C GLU A 92 -10.69 -20.56 11.42
N LYS A 93 -9.75 -20.55 12.37
CA LYS A 93 -8.64 -19.61 12.38
C LYS A 93 -7.75 -19.78 11.14
N SER A 94 -7.41 -21.01 10.77
CA SER A 94 -6.58 -21.27 9.58
C SER A 94 -7.32 -20.89 8.30
N MET A 95 -8.62 -21.22 8.18
CA MET A 95 -9.43 -20.81 7.03
C MET A 95 -9.50 -19.28 6.86
N LEU A 96 -9.77 -18.56 7.96
CA LEU A 96 -9.78 -17.10 7.95
C LEU A 96 -8.42 -16.53 7.56
N LEU A 97 -7.33 -17.14 8.04
CA LEU A 97 -5.98 -16.70 7.71
C LEU A 97 -5.64 -16.96 6.25
N ASP A 98 -6.02 -18.09 5.67
CA ASP A 98 -5.84 -18.40 4.25
C ASP A 98 -6.52 -17.35 3.36
N ASP A 99 -7.82 -17.10 3.61
CA ASP A 99 -8.62 -16.15 2.84
C ASP A 99 -8.09 -14.71 2.98
N LEU A 100 -7.79 -14.29 4.22
CA LEU A 100 -7.28 -12.95 4.51
C LEU A 100 -5.87 -12.75 3.97
N LEU A 101 -5.04 -13.79 3.96
CA LEU A 101 -3.70 -13.74 3.43
C LEU A 101 -3.72 -13.51 1.92
N ALA A 102 -4.53 -14.29 1.19
CA ALA A 102 -4.73 -14.13 -0.23
C ALA A 102 -5.23 -12.72 -0.57
N ALA A 103 -6.28 -12.26 0.12
CA ALA A 103 -6.84 -10.94 -0.13
C ALA A 103 -5.89 -9.79 0.24
N TYR A 104 -5.05 -9.97 1.27
CA TYR A 104 -4.04 -8.98 1.64
C TYR A 104 -2.93 -8.87 0.60
N ASP A 105 -2.44 -10.01 0.09
CA ASP A 105 -1.41 -10.01 -0.94
C ASP A 105 -1.93 -9.46 -2.28
N ASP A 106 -3.18 -9.77 -2.65
CA ASP A 106 -3.82 -9.17 -3.81
C ASP A 106 -3.96 -7.65 -3.69
N ALA A 107 -4.40 -7.15 -2.54
CA ALA A 107 -4.52 -5.71 -2.28
C ALA A 107 -3.15 -5.02 -2.39
N LYS A 108 -2.12 -5.61 -1.76
CA LYS A 108 -0.75 -5.08 -1.81
C LYS A 108 -0.18 -5.09 -3.22
N ASN A 109 -0.38 -6.17 -3.97
CA ASN A 109 0.08 -6.28 -5.35
C ASN A 109 -0.64 -5.29 -6.27
N ALA A 110 -1.95 -5.09 -6.09
CA ALA A 110 -2.71 -4.09 -6.83
C ALA A 110 -2.21 -2.67 -6.57
N ASP A 111 -1.88 -2.33 -5.32
CA ASP A 111 -1.31 -1.02 -4.95
C ASP A 111 0.09 -0.82 -5.54
N LEU A 112 0.93 -1.85 -5.54
CA LEU A 112 2.25 -1.81 -6.17
C LEU A 112 2.13 -1.55 -7.68
N ARG A 113 1.27 -2.30 -8.38
CA ARG A 113 1.04 -2.09 -9.82
C ARG A 113 0.57 -0.68 -10.13
N ARG A 114 -0.43 -0.17 -9.38
CA ARG A 114 -0.94 1.20 -9.56
C ARG A 114 0.14 2.25 -9.34
N THR A 115 0.99 2.05 -8.34
CA THR A 115 2.10 2.97 -8.03
C THR A 115 3.13 2.97 -9.15
N GLU A 116 3.52 1.80 -9.64
CA GLU A 116 4.46 1.67 -10.76
C GLU A 116 3.89 2.24 -12.07
N GLU A 117 2.63 1.96 -12.40
CA GLU A 117 1.95 2.54 -13.56
C GLU A 117 1.94 4.07 -13.49
N SER A 118 1.67 4.63 -12.30
CA SER A 118 1.70 6.09 -12.08
C SER A 118 3.11 6.67 -12.23
N ARG A 119 4.14 5.95 -11.76
CA ARG A 119 5.55 6.34 -11.89
C ARG A 119 5.97 6.35 -13.35
N LEU A 120 5.70 5.27 -14.09
CA LEU A 120 6.02 5.15 -15.51
C LEU A 120 5.29 6.21 -16.36
N ALA A 121 4.03 6.50 -16.04
CA ALA A 121 3.29 7.57 -16.71
C ALA A 121 3.90 8.95 -16.46
N ALA A 122 4.33 9.23 -15.22
CA ALA A 122 5.01 10.48 -14.89
C ALA A 122 6.37 10.61 -15.60
N GLU A 123 7.16 9.54 -15.65
CA GLU A 123 8.43 9.49 -16.38
C GLU A 123 8.25 9.71 -17.89
N HIS A 124 7.22 9.11 -18.48
CA HIS A 124 6.90 9.31 -19.88
C HIS A 124 6.50 10.78 -20.17
N ILE A 125 5.68 11.39 -19.29
CA ILE A 125 5.30 12.80 -19.43
C ILE A 125 6.53 13.72 -19.30
N ASP A 126 7.42 13.44 -18.36
CA ASP A 126 8.65 14.21 -18.16
C ASP A 126 9.60 14.11 -19.37
N ALA A 127 9.80 12.89 -19.89
CA ALA A 127 10.61 12.64 -21.08
C ALA A 127 10.07 13.41 -22.30
N MET A 128 8.76 13.37 -22.54
CA MET A 128 8.12 14.12 -23.62
C MET A 128 8.26 15.64 -23.41
N GLY A 129 8.11 16.12 -22.17
CA GLY A 129 8.31 17.53 -21.84
C GLY A 129 9.74 18.02 -22.08
N SER A 130 10.74 17.16 -21.82
CA SER A 130 12.14 17.45 -22.08
C SER A 130 12.41 17.60 -23.58
N LEU A 131 11.91 16.68 -24.40
CA LEU A 131 12.05 16.75 -25.87
C LEU A 131 11.47 18.05 -26.45
N VAL A 132 10.27 18.44 -26.01
CA VAL A 132 9.64 19.70 -26.47
C VAL A 132 10.48 20.91 -26.08
N ARG A 133 11.07 20.91 -24.87
CA ARG A 133 11.94 22.00 -24.41
C ARG A 133 13.23 22.08 -25.24
N GLU A 134 13.86 20.95 -25.53
CA GLU A 134 15.06 20.89 -26.36
C GLU A 134 14.80 21.38 -27.79
N GLU A 135 13.70 20.93 -28.41
CA GLU A 135 13.29 21.36 -29.75
C GLU A 135 13.02 22.88 -29.81
N ALA A 136 12.35 23.42 -28.78
CA ALA A 136 12.10 24.86 -28.68
C ALA A 136 13.40 25.68 -28.59
N LEU A 137 14.40 25.21 -27.82
CA LEU A 137 15.72 25.86 -27.71
C LEU A 137 16.46 25.83 -29.06
N HIS A 138 16.42 24.71 -29.77
CA HIS A 138 17.06 24.59 -31.09
C HIS A 138 16.40 25.52 -32.14
N SER A 139 15.07 25.64 -32.13
CA SER A 139 14.31 26.53 -33.03
C SER A 139 14.58 28.02 -32.77
N LEU A 140 14.74 28.45 -31.51
CA LEU A 140 15.21 29.82 -31.20
C LEU A 140 16.65 30.06 -31.64
N GLY A 141 17.54 29.07 -31.46
CA GLY A 141 18.95 29.19 -31.84
C GLY A 141 19.20 29.28 -33.35
N LYS A 142 18.31 28.70 -34.18
CA LYS A 142 18.36 28.88 -35.65
C LYS A 142 17.99 30.30 -36.07
N ARG A 143 16.89 30.84 -35.53
CA ARG A 143 16.45 32.22 -35.82
C ARG A 143 17.43 33.30 -35.37
N LYS A 144 18.31 33.02 -34.40
CA LYS A 144 19.35 33.96 -33.97
C LYS A 144 20.58 33.93 -34.90
N ARG A 145 20.96 32.76 -35.44
CA ARG A 145 22.04 32.64 -36.43
C ARG A 145 21.66 33.25 -37.78
N ASP A 146 20.44 33.02 -38.25
CA ASP A 146 19.96 33.61 -39.52
C ASP A 146 19.82 35.15 -39.46
N LYS A 147 19.82 35.76 -38.27
CA LYS A 147 19.79 37.22 -38.09
C LYS A 147 21.17 37.88 -37.99
N GLU A 148 22.24 37.13 -37.77
CA GLU A 148 23.61 37.67 -37.70
C GLU A 148 24.30 37.66 -39.08
N ASP A 149 23.78 36.89 -40.05
CA ASP A 149 24.32 36.83 -41.43
C ASP A 149 23.65 37.82 -42.43
N ASP A 150 22.67 38.62 -42.00
CA ASP A 150 21.93 39.60 -42.85
C ASP A 150 22.17 41.07 -42.45
N ASP A 151 23.25 41.38 -41.72
CA ASP A 151 23.69 42.78 -41.45
C ASP A 151 24.95 43.15 -42.26
N GLY A 152 24.94 42.77 -43.54
CA GLY A 152 25.95 43.10 -44.54
C GLY A 152 25.51 44.22 -45.49
N THR A 153 25.23 45.41 -44.96
CA THR A 153 25.28 46.72 -45.66
C THR A 153 24.45 46.88 -46.95
N SER A 154 23.31 47.56 -46.79
CA SER A 154 22.68 48.35 -47.84
C SER A 154 23.21 49.79 -47.77
N GLY A 155 23.61 50.40 -48.89
CA GLY A 155 23.64 51.88 -49.01
C GLY A 155 24.79 52.51 -49.80
N GLY A 156 24.52 52.87 -51.06
CA GLY A 156 25.26 53.88 -51.84
C GLY A 156 24.93 53.73 -53.32
N GLY A 157 24.28 54.64 -54.04
CA GLY A 157 24.07 56.07 -53.84
C GLY A 157 24.67 56.86 -55.02
N ARG A 158 23.98 56.86 -56.18
CA ARG A 158 23.93 57.86 -57.31
C ARG A 158 25.24 58.46 -57.90
N PRO A 159 25.25 59.12 -59.08
CA PRO A 159 24.15 59.62 -59.91
C PRO A 159 23.94 58.94 -61.27
#